data_AF-A0A7R9DV91-F1
#
_entry.id   AF-A0A7R9DV91-F1
#
_cell.length_a   1.000
_cell.length_b   1.000
_cell.length_c   1.000
_cell.angle_alpha   90.00
_cell.angle_beta   90.00
_cell.angle_gamma   90.00
#
_symmetry.space_group_name_H-M   'P 1'
#
loop_
_entity.id
_entity.type
_entity.pdbx_description
1 polymer ?
#
loop_
_entity_poly.entity_id
_entity_poly.type
_entity_poly.pdbx_seq_one_letter_code
_entity_poly.pdbx_strand_id
1 'polypeptide(L)'
;MLSSAGGVHSVVEALLLLLESTAEPIIPYNLHNVCLAAGSNYLQCKQVVMQLPEHRKNVFLYLCAFLQETLGHVTENGLDAKTVATLFGTIFLRDPPRSRAELSSRSRNNQVVTRKKANFVYHFLVNDQSDLILGR
;
A
#
# COMPACT_ATOMS: atom_id res chain seq x y z
N MET A 1 26.81 19.28 -10.71
CA MET A 1 25.93 19.22 -9.52
C MET A 1 25.92 17.78 -9.06
N LEU A 2 26.55 17.50 -7.91
CA LEU A 2 26.76 16.16 -7.39
C LEU A 2 25.42 15.55 -6.96
N SER A 3 24.98 14.51 -7.68
CA SER A 3 24.03 13.52 -7.17
C SER A 3 24.66 12.84 -5.95
N SER A 4 24.14 13.14 -4.76
CA SER A 4 24.54 12.41 -3.55
C SER A 4 24.00 10.98 -3.64
N ALA A 5 24.81 10.05 -4.16
CA ALA A 5 24.62 8.64 -3.89
C ALA A 5 24.75 8.41 -2.36
N GLY A 6 23.62 8.18 -1.68
CA GLY A 6 23.59 7.94 -0.22
C GLY A 6 22.67 8.86 0.61
N GLY A 7 21.80 9.66 -0.02
CA GLY A 7 20.81 10.48 0.70
C GLY A 7 19.49 9.74 1.00
N VAL A 8 18.58 10.39 1.74
CA VAL A 8 17.23 9.88 2.06
C VAL A 8 16.48 9.38 0.81
N HIS A 9 16.64 10.06 -0.32
CA HIS A 9 16.06 9.65 -1.60
C HIS A 9 16.51 8.26 -2.05
N SER A 10 17.80 7.93 -1.91
CA SER A 10 18.33 6.60 -2.26
C SER A 10 17.77 5.50 -1.34
N VAL A 11 17.56 5.81 -0.05
CA VAL A 11 16.95 4.87 0.90
C VAL A 11 15.48 4.61 0.56
N VAL A 12 14.73 5.67 0.25
CA VAL A 12 13.33 5.56 -0.18
C VAL A 12 13.23 4.77 -1.49
N GLU A 13 14.07 5.07 -2.48
CA GLU A 13 14.10 4.35 -3.74
C GLU A 13 14.45 2.87 -3.54
N ALA A 14 15.46 2.56 -2.74
CA ALA A 14 15.82 1.18 -2.42
C ALA A 14 14.68 0.42 -1.70
N LEU A 15 13.94 1.10 -0.80
CA LEU A 15 12.76 0.52 -0.16
C LEU A 15 11.65 0.22 -1.18
N LEU A 16 11.34 1.17 -2.05
CA LEU A 16 10.32 0.98 -3.09
C LEU A 16 10.71 -0.17 -4.04
N LEU A 17 11.96 -0.20 -4.50
CA LEU A 17 12.50 -1.28 -5.32
C LEU A 17 12.43 -2.63 -4.62
N LEU A 18 12.78 -2.69 -3.33
CA LEU A 18 12.65 -3.92 -2.53
C LEU A 18 11.20 -4.42 -2.53
N LEU A 19 10.24 -3.55 -2.21
CA LEU A 19 8.81 -3.91 -2.17
C LEU A 19 8.30 -4.38 -3.55
N GLU A 20 8.72 -3.72 -4.62
CA GLU A 20 8.33 -4.05 -5.99
C GLU A 20 8.99 -5.35 -6.50
N SER A 21 10.20 -5.68 -6.03
CA SER A 21 10.94 -6.88 -6.44
C SER A 21 10.39 -8.19 -5.87
N THR A 22 9.47 -8.13 -4.90
CA THR A 22 8.86 -9.31 -4.29
C THR A 22 8.12 -10.16 -5.32
N ALA A 23 8.14 -11.50 -5.18
CA ALA A 23 7.40 -12.39 -6.08
C ALA A 23 5.87 -12.27 -5.88
N GLU A 24 5.43 -12.13 -4.62
CA GLU A 24 4.07 -11.73 -4.28
C GLU A 24 4.06 -10.33 -3.67
N PRO A 25 3.08 -9.47 -3.99
CA PRO A 25 2.89 -8.20 -3.32
C PRO A 25 2.65 -8.36 -1.81
N ILE A 26 2.81 -7.27 -1.07
CA ILE A 26 2.58 -7.22 0.38
C ILE A 26 1.20 -7.80 0.74
N ILE A 27 0.18 -7.43 -0.04
CA ILE A 27 -1.11 -8.13 -0.04
C ILE A 27 -1.08 -9.18 -1.16
N PRO A 28 -1.16 -10.49 -0.85
CA PRO A 28 -1.16 -11.57 -1.85
C PRO A 28 -2.19 -11.39 -2.96
N TYR A 29 -1.88 -11.89 -4.17
CA TYR A 29 -2.72 -11.69 -5.36
C TYR A 29 -4.14 -12.24 -5.21
N ASN A 30 -4.30 -13.35 -4.46
CA ASN A 30 -5.61 -13.95 -4.20
C ASN A 30 -6.52 -13.08 -3.32
N LEU A 31 -5.97 -12.12 -2.58
CA LEU A 31 -6.73 -11.17 -1.74
C LEU A 31 -6.98 -9.83 -2.42
N HIS A 32 -6.37 -9.58 -3.60
CA HIS A 32 -6.47 -8.30 -4.31
C HIS A 32 -7.93 -7.81 -4.46
N ASN A 33 -8.80 -8.62 -5.04
CA ASN A 33 -10.20 -8.23 -5.27
C ASN A 33 -11.00 -8.10 -3.97
N VAL A 34 -10.64 -8.87 -2.94
CA VAL A 34 -11.26 -8.79 -1.61
C VAL A 34 -10.95 -7.44 -0.98
N CYS A 35 -9.69 -6.98 -1.05
CA CYS A 35 -9.29 -5.65 -0.61
C CYS A 35 -10.01 -4.52 -1.38
N LEU A 36 -10.15 -4.64 -2.71
CA LEU A 36 -10.88 -3.64 -3.50
C LEU A 36 -12.36 -3.55 -3.13
N ALA A 37 -12.98 -4.66 -2.74
CA ALA A 37 -14.37 -4.70 -2.27
C ALA A 37 -14.50 -4.11 -0.86
N ALA A 38 -13.55 -4.41 0.03
CA ALA A 38 -13.50 -3.90 1.40
C ALA A 38 -13.15 -2.40 1.48
N GLY A 39 -12.49 -1.83 0.47
CA GLY A 39 -11.89 -0.49 0.50
C GLY A 39 -12.83 0.70 0.77
N SER A 40 -14.14 0.50 0.85
CA SER A 40 -15.09 1.54 1.31
C SER A 40 -15.43 1.46 2.80
N ASN A 41 -14.93 0.46 3.53
CA ASN A 41 -15.22 0.23 4.93
C ASN A 41 -13.96 -0.24 5.69
N TYR A 42 -13.54 0.56 6.67
CA TYR A 42 -12.35 0.27 7.47
C TYR A 42 -12.44 -1.07 8.22
N LEU A 43 -13.59 -1.41 8.82
CA LEU A 43 -13.74 -2.66 9.56
C LEU A 43 -13.55 -3.88 8.65
N GLN A 44 -14.06 -3.82 7.42
CA GLN A 44 -13.83 -4.86 6.42
C GLN A 44 -12.37 -4.91 6.00
N CYS A 45 -11.71 -3.77 5.81
CA CYS A 45 -10.28 -3.72 5.50
C CYS A 45 -9.46 -4.40 6.62
N LYS A 46 -9.76 -4.08 7.88
CA LYS A 46 -9.13 -4.68 9.07
C LYS A 46 -9.32 -6.19 9.10
N GLN A 47 -10.53 -6.69 8.82
CA GLN A 47 -10.80 -8.13 8.76
C GLN A 47 -9.93 -8.86 7.71
N VAL A 48 -9.69 -8.24 6.55
CA VAL A 48 -8.83 -8.82 5.51
C VAL A 48 -7.38 -8.89 6.00
N VAL A 49 -6.86 -7.81 6.59
CA VAL A 49 -5.48 -7.76 7.10
C VAL A 49 -5.27 -8.77 8.24
N MET A 50 -6.27 -8.97 9.09
CA MET A 50 -6.20 -9.95 10.19
C MET A 50 -6.17 -11.42 9.73
N GLN A 51 -6.58 -11.71 8.49
CA GLN A 51 -6.51 -13.04 7.90
C GLN A 51 -5.17 -13.33 7.21
N LEU A 52 -4.30 -12.32 7.06
CA LEU A 52 -2.98 -12.52 6.47
C LEU A 52 -2.12 -13.41 7.37
N PRO A 53 -1.22 -14.23 6.78
CA PRO A 53 -0.13 -14.85 7.53
C PRO A 53 0.63 -13.79 8.33
N GLU A 54 1.03 -14.15 9.55
CA GLU A 54 1.56 -13.19 10.54
C GLU A 54 2.68 -12.31 9.99
N HIS A 55 3.65 -12.88 9.29
CA HIS A 55 4.75 -12.13 8.69
C HIS A 55 4.28 -11.08 7.67
N ARG A 56 3.28 -11.40 6.83
CA ARG A 56 2.73 -10.43 5.85
C ARG A 56 1.90 -9.35 6.54
N LYS A 57 1.10 -9.75 7.52
CA LYS A 57 0.35 -8.82 8.38
C LYS A 57 1.29 -7.80 9.02
N ASN A 58 2.37 -8.28 9.64
CA ASN A 58 3.35 -7.44 10.31
C ASN A 58 4.01 -6.48 9.32
N VAL A 59 4.54 -6.98 8.19
CA VAL A 59 5.16 -6.12 7.17
C VAL A 59 4.19 -5.03 6.69
N PHE A 60 2.94 -5.37 6.40
CA PHE A 60 1.93 -4.39 6.01
C PHE A 60 1.72 -3.32 7.09
N LEU A 61 1.48 -3.72 8.34
CA LEU A 61 1.20 -2.80 9.44
C LEU A 61 2.39 -1.90 9.78
N TYR A 62 3.61 -2.45 9.81
CA TYR A 62 4.82 -1.67 10.07
C TYR A 62 5.11 -0.68 8.94
N LEU A 63 4.85 -1.03 7.69
CA LEU A 63 4.94 -0.07 6.58
C LEU A 63 3.89 1.03 6.72
N CYS A 64 2.64 0.70 7.07
CA CYS A 64 1.63 1.72 7.35
C CYS A 64 2.03 2.64 8.50
N ALA A 65 2.54 2.10 9.61
CA ALA A 65 3.02 2.90 10.74
C ALA A 65 4.18 3.83 10.35
N PHE A 66 5.15 3.33 9.56
CA PHE A 66 6.22 4.15 8.99
C PHE A 66 5.70 5.30 8.12
N LEU A 67 4.69 5.03 7.29
CA LEU A 67 4.06 6.06 6.46
C LEU A 67 3.27 7.07 7.29
N GLN A 68 2.63 6.65 8.38
CA GLN A 68 1.96 7.55 9.33
C GLN A 68 2.94 8.51 9.98
N GLU A 69 4.10 8.03 10.42
CA GLU A 69 5.16 8.88 10.96
C GLU A 69 5.60 9.92 9.93
N THR A 70 5.79 9.51 8.68
CA THR A 70 6.17 10.42 7.58
C THR A 70 5.12 11.50 7.34
N LEU A 71 3.83 11.16 7.44
CA LEU A 71 2.72 12.12 7.30
C LEU A 71 2.65 13.12 8.46
N GLY A 72 3.23 12.81 9.63
CA GLY A 72 3.38 13.74 10.75
C GLY A 72 4.21 14.98 10.41
N HIS A 73 4.99 14.94 9.33
CA HIS A 73 5.88 16.01 8.87
C HIS A 73 5.39 16.71 7.59
N VAL A 74 4.07 16.74 7.34
CA VAL A 74 3.47 17.30 6.11
C VAL A 74 3.92 18.73 5.79
N THR A 75 4.18 19.57 6.80
CA THR A 75 4.65 20.96 6.61
C THR A 75 6.06 21.04 6.02
N GLU A 76 6.86 19.99 6.18
CA GLU A 76 8.25 19.92 5.74
C GLU A 76 8.40 19.15 4.42
N ASN A 77 7.62 18.07 4.25
CA ASN A 77 7.74 17.17 3.09
C ASN A 77 6.62 17.33 2.03
N GLY A 78 5.55 18.07 2.34
CA GLY A 78 4.42 18.30 1.43
C GLY A 78 3.57 17.05 1.13
N LEU A 79 3.76 15.96 1.88
CA LEU A 79 3.06 14.69 1.64
C LEU A 79 1.71 14.66 2.37
N ASP A 80 0.64 14.50 1.61
CA ASP A 80 -0.68 14.22 2.16
C ASP A 80 -1.03 12.73 2.08
N ALA A 81 -1.95 12.30 2.97
CA ALA A 81 -2.34 10.90 3.08
C ALA A 81 -2.97 10.32 1.81
N LYS A 82 -3.63 11.12 0.96
CA LYS A 82 -4.22 10.63 -0.30
C LYS A 82 -3.13 10.37 -1.33
N THR A 83 -2.13 11.24 -1.41
CA THR A 83 -0.97 11.08 -2.30
C THR A 83 -0.20 9.82 -1.92
N VAL A 84 0.11 9.65 -0.63
CA VAL A 84 0.81 8.45 -0.12
C VAL A 84 -0.04 7.19 -0.34
N ALA A 85 -1.34 7.21 -0.03
CA ALA A 85 -2.22 6.07 -0.26
C ALA A 85 -2.33 5.68 -1.74
N THR A 86 -2.32 6.65 -2.66
CA THR A 86 -2.37 6.38 -4.09
C THR A 86 -1.11 5.67 -4.56
N LEU A 87 0.07 6.12 -4.12
CA LEU A 87 1.35 5.50 -4.45
C LEU A 87 1.47 4.10 -3.83
N PHE A 88 1.33 3.98 -2.52
CA PHE A 88 1.50 2.69 -1.85
C PHE A 88 0.36 1.71 -2.15
N GLY A 89 -0.80 2.19 -2.60
CA GLY A 89 -1.87 1.36 -3.15
C GLY A 89 -1.44 0.54 -4.37
N THR A 90 -0.60 1.08 -5.25
CA THR A 90 -0.11 0.32 -6.43
C THR A 90 0.95 -0.71 -6.05
N ILE A 91 1.71 -0.45 -4.98
CA ILE A 91 2.79 -1.30 -4.47
C ILE A 91 2.24 -2.45 -3.61
N PHE A 92 1.35 -2.14 -2.66
CA PHE A 92 0.78 -3.13 -1.76
C PHE A 92 -0.22 -4.04 -2.46
N LEU A 93 -0.99 -3.51 -3.41
CA LEU A 93 -2.02 -4.22 -4.16
C LEU A 93 -1.65 -4.24 -5.65
N ARG A 94 -0.53 -4.88 -6.01
CA ARG A 94 -0.16 -5.04 -7.42
C ARG A 94 -1.23 -5.80 -8.19
N ASP A 95 -1.48 -5.39 -9.44
CA ASP A 95 -2.41 -6.11 -10.31
C ASP A 95 -1.90 -7.56 -10.49
N PRO A 96 -2.78 -8.58 -10.37
CA PRO A 96 -2.40 -9.95 -10.68
C PRO A 96 -1.84 -10.08 -12.10
N PRO A 97 -0.84 -10.96 -12.34
CA PRO A 97 -0.35 -11.24 -13.68
C PRO A 97 -1.52 -11.72 -14.56
N ARG A 98 -1.89 -10.93 -15.56
CA ARG A 98 -3.02 -11.25 -16.46
C ARG A 98 -2.54 -12.01 -17.69
N SER A 99 -3.41 -12.85 -18.24
CA SER A 99 -3.20 -13.45 -19.56
C SER A 99 -3.22 -12.37 -20.65
N ARG A 100 -2.53 -12.62 -21.78
CA ARG A 100 -2.41 -11.68 -22.91
C ARG A 100 -3.77 -11.16 -23.43
N ALA A 101 -4.85 -11.93 -23.27
CA ALA A 101 -6.18 -11.62 -23.76
C ALA A 101 -6.90 -10.51 -22.97
N GLU A 102 -6.61 -10.33 -21.67
CA GLU A 102 -7.30 -9.34 -20.83
C GLU A 102 -6.75 -7.91 -20.98
N LEU A 103 -5.65 -7.72 -21.71
CA LEU A 103 -4.97 -6.43 -21.86
C LEU A 103 -5.70 -5.45 -22.80
N SER A 104 -6.60 -5.93 -23.66
CA SER A 104 -7.21 -5.15 -24.76
C SER A 104 -8.42 -4.28 -24.38
N SER A 105 -8.98 -4.39 -23.17
CA SER A 105 -10.28 -3.78 -22.80
C SER A 105 -10.22 -2.56 -21.85
N ARG A 106 -9.03 -1.98 -21.58
CA ARG A 106 -8.69 -1.47 -20.23
C ARG A 106 -8.77 0.03 -19.90
N SER A 107 -9.17 0.96 -20.78
CA SER A 107 -8.88 2.38 -20.47
C SER A 107 -9.69 3.01 -19.30
N ARG A 108 -10.96 2.65 -19.07
CA ARG A 108 -11.82 3.27 -18.02
C ARG A 108 -11.82 2.55 -16.66
N ASN A 109 -11.61 1.24 -16.63
CA ASN A 109 -11.66 0.48 -15.37
C ASN A 109 -10.43 0.71 -14.48
N ASN A 110 -9.28 1.08 -15.06
CA ASN A 110 -8.05 1.25 -14.29
C ASN A 110 -8.14 2.38 -13.25
N GLN A 111 -8.78 3.52 -13.55
CA GLN A 111 -8.90 4.62 -12.57
C GLN A 111 -9.75 4.23 -11.35
N VAL A 112 -10.85 3.51 -11.57
CA VAL A 112 -11.72 3.03 -10.48
C VAL A 112 -10.98 2.04 -9.60
N VAL A 113 -10.19 1.14 -10.20
CA VAL A 113 -9.36 0.18 -9.48
C VAL A 113 -8.28 0.90 -8.67
N THR A 114 -7.54 1.84 -9.26
CA THR A 114 -6.53 2.65 -8.54
C THR A 114 -7.14 3.37 -7.34
N ARG A 115 -8.33 3.99 -7.51
CA ARG A 115 -9.02 4.64 -6.40
C ARG A 115 -9.38 3.66 -5.28
N LYS A 116 -9.85 2.45 -5.62
CA LYS A 116 -10.17 1.41 -4.62
C LYS A 116 -8.93 0.93 -3.87
N LYS A 117 -7.79 0.76 -4.55
CA LYS A 117 -6.50 0.47 -3.92
C LYS A 117 -6.09 1.57 -2.95
N ALA A 118 -6.16 2.82 -3.40
CA ALA A 118 -5.84 3.97 -2.58
C ALA A 118 -6.75 4.03 -1.34
N ASN A 119 -8.06 3.86 -1.47
CA ASN A 119 -8.97 3.88 -0.33
C ASN A 119 -8.66 2.79 0.71
N PHE A 120 -8.31 1.58 0.26
CA PHE A 120 -7.92 0.50 1.15
C PHE A 120 -6.70 0.90 2.00
N VAL A 121 -5.64 1.42 1.38
CA VAL A 121 -4.43 1.85 2.10
C VAL A 121 -4.71 3.08 2.96
N TYR A 122 -5.46 4.05 2.46
CA TYR A 122 -5.81 5.29 3.16
C TYR A 122 -6.41 5.02 4.53
N HIS A 123 -7.29 4.01 4.65
CA HIS A 123 -7.86 3.61 5.94
C HIS A 123 -6.79 3.28 6.99
N PHE A 124 -5.70 2.62 6.62
CA PHE A 124 -4.62 2.31 7.55
C PHE A 124 -3.67 3.49 7.81
N LEU A 125 -3.67 4.51 6.95
CA LEU A 125 -2.89 5.73 7.17
C LEU A 125 -3.59 6.71 8.11
N VAL A 126 -4.93 6.73 8.16
CA VAL A 126 -5.68 7.71 8.96
C VAL A 126 -6.31 7.15 10.24
N ASN A 127 -6.24 5.83 10.46
CA ASN A 127 -6.73 5.20 11.68
C ASN A 127 -5.56 4.63 12.49
N ASP A 128 -5.69 4.63 13.82
CA ASP A 128 -4.73 4.01 14.71
C ASP A 128 -4.73 2.47 14.56
N GLN A 129 -3.52 1.92 14.40
CA GLN A 129 -3.27 0.48 14.27
C GLN A 129 -2.54 -0.09 15.50
N SER A 130 -2.46 0.71 16.57
CA SER A 130 -1.94 0.42 17.92
C SER A 130 -2.04 -1.06 18.29
N ASP A 131 -3.29 -1.45 18.46
CA ASP A 131 -3.73 -2.75 18.94
C ASP A 131 -3.31 -3.89 18.00
N LEU A 132 -3.32 -3.64 16.69
CA LEU A 132 -2.99 -4.65 15.68
C LEU A 132 -1.50 -5.00 15.67
N ILE A 133 -0.64 -4.02 15.94
CA ILE A 133 0.82 -4.18 15.97
C ILE A 133 1.25 -4.78 17.31
N LEU A 134 0.67 -4.30 18.41
CA LEU A 134 1.04 -4.71 19.76
C LEU A 134 0.37 -6.02 20.22
N GLY A 135 -0.55 -6.57 19.42
CA GLY A 135 -1.25 -7.82 19.71
C GLY A 135 -2.10 -7.75 20.98
N ARG A 136 -2.63 -6.57 21.30
CA ARG A 136 -3.46 -6.31 22.48
C ARG A 136 -4.95 -6.36 22.14
#